data_AF-A0A2D9Z2R0-F1
#
_entry.id   AF-A0A2D9Z2R0-F1
#
_cell.length_a   1.000
_cell.length_b   1.000
_cell.length_c   1.000
_cell.angle_alpha   90.00
_cell.angle_beta   90.00
_cell.angle_gamma   90.00
#
_symmetry.space_group_name_H-M   'P 1'
#
loop_
_entity.id
_entity.type
_entity.pdbx_description
1 polymer ?
#
loop_
_entity_poly.entity_id
_entity_poly.type
_entity_poly.pdbx_seq_one_letter_code
_entity_poly.pdbx_strand_id
1 'polypeptide(L)'
;MANRIQLRRGGAQEWANANPTLAQGELGVELDTGRIKIGDGVTAWNSLRYERPIESTSNTANTLVQRDADGNFAAGTITATLIGNASTAARLSSTRQIQLSTDITASGVFDGSSNLNLNAELSLVQSLPHYDGTTSPTGTYTKVVVDAKGRIINASNPNTIQDYGLNGTVEGQSAQPYDLDLAAVAGLTTTGLISRTSGGVMQTRTIQGSATRISINNGGGIGGNPVVDLITTTVQAGDYNTESLTSVSSAGSNSEPYGTETVNATKFTVDAYGRLTNAVNVPIATATEGSKYASYNAGTTYSRYDIIQNASKVYQAIADISAGAGAPTHSSGDTGSWRYLAAEATEQKGLASFAQEDFDVDSNGHVTIAALGVDNTQLQNNRISFADGNTKEDFELDQELTSTSGYRGFNYLNYVKVNDTSGNLLFGANNTGDSGAGEIDVNVRSYFSDPDITLDGAVTQTLDKTGDGNLTFQLTQNNAANRILSILSTNSGAGESRIVITAEDSVQINASDASGNVKIENARFQSNYIAT
;
A
#
# COMPACT_ATOMS: atom_id res chain seq x y z
N MET A 1 -125.05 151.03 -49.01
CA MET A 1 -125.52 150.08 -47.97
C MET A 1 -124.28 149.59 -47.21
N ALA A 2 -124.28 149.53 -45.88
CA ALA A 2 -123.12 149.15 -45.07
C ALA A 2 -123.10 147.63 -44.76
N ASN A 3 -121.91 146.98 -44.86
CA ASN A 3 -121.69 145.52 -44.82
C ASN A 3 -120.79 145.04 -43.64
N ARG A 4 -121.16 145.26 -42.36
CA ARG A 4 -120.43 144.70 -41.21
C ARG A 4 -121.40 144.25 -40.10
N ILE A 5 -121.32 142.97 -39.71
CA ILE A 5 -122.13 142.38 -38.61
C ILE A 5 -121.31 142.43 -37.32
N GLN A 6 -121.87 142.99 -36.26
CA GLN A 6 -121.31 142.92 -34.91
C GLN A 6 -122.10 141.90 -34.10
N LEU A 7 -121.42 140.83 -33.67
CA LEU A 7 -121.97 139.84 -32.75
C LEU A 7 -122.07 140.42 -31.35
N ARG A 8 -123.01 139.89 -30.56
CA ARG A 8 -123.12 140.22 -29.14
C ARG A 8 -121.82 139.79 -28.44
N ARG A 9 -121.29 140.63 -27.56
CA ARG A 9 -119.94 140.46 -26.98
C ARG A 9 -119.79 141.23 -25.66
N GLY A 10 -118.82 140.80 -24.87
CA GLY A 10 -118.43 141.34 -23.55
C GLY A 10 -117.25 140.53 -23.01
N GLY A 11 -116.64 140.97 -21.90
CA GLY A 11 -115.68 140.14 -21.16
C GLY A 11 -116.36 138.90 -20.56
N ALA A 12 -115.62 137.83 -20.29
CA ALA A 12 -116.19 136.58 -19.74
C ALA A 12 -117.03 136.84 -18.48
N GLN A 13 -116.58 137.76 -17.63
CA GLN A 13 -117.29 138.12 -16.41
C GLN A 13 -118.52 139.02 -16.64
N GLU A 14 -118.48 139.88 -17.65
CA GLU A 14 -119.63 140.70 -18.04
C GLU A 14 -120.75 139.82 -18.60
N TRP A 15 -120.39 138.84 -19.44
CA TRP A 15 -121.32 137.83 -19.92
C TRP A 15 -121.89 136.98 -18.80
N ALA A 16 -121.05 136.59 -17.84
CA ALA A 16 -121.49 135.79 -16.72
C ALA A 16 -122.48 136.52 -15.81
N ASN A 17 -122.32 137.83 -15.65
CA ASN A 17 -123.19 138.66 -14.82
C ASN A 17 -124.50 139.02 -15.53
N ALA A 18 -124.45 139.42 -16.80
CA ALA A 18 -125.66 139.69 -17.57
C ALA A 18 -126.47 138.40 -17.82
N ASN A 19 -125.77 137.27 -17.92
CA ASN A 19 -126.27 135.92 -18.17
C ASN A 19 -127.49 135.86 -19.11
N PRO A 20 -127.45 136.53 -20.28
CA PRO A 20 -128.59 136.52 -21.16
C PRO A 20 -128.78 135.12 -21.74
N THR A 21 -130.02 134.79 -22.06
CA THR A 21 -130.29 133.69 -22.99
C THR A 21 -130.04 134.22 -24.39
N LEU A 22 -129.05 133.64 -25.07
CA LEU A 22 -128.76 133.93 -26.47
C LEU A 22 -129.77 133.19 -27.34
N ALA A 23 -130.22 133.84 -28.41
CA ALA A 23 -131.12 133.21 -29.36
C ALA A 23 -130.46 131.97 -29.98
N GLN A 24 -131.28 131.07 -30.49
CA GLN A 24 -130.77 129.85 -31.11
C GLN A 24 -129.84 130.19 -32.29
N GLY A 25 -128.61 129.68 -32.25
CA GLY A 25 -127.56 129.96 -33.23
C GLY A 25 -126.87 131.32 -33.05
N GLU A 26 -127.24 132.12 -32.05
CA GLU A 26 -126.58 133.39 -31.75
C GLU A 26 -125.20 133.14 -31.12
N LEU A 27 -124.15 133.64 -31.77
CA LEU A 27 -122.79 133.58 -31.26
C LEU A 27 -122.57 134.68 -30.22
N GLY A 28 -122.15 134.28 -29.02
CA GLY A 28 -121.55 135.17 -28.05
C GLY A 28 -120.06 134.91 -27.92
N VAL A 29 -119.30 135.99 -27.77
CA VAL A 29 -117.84 135.96 -27.74
C VAL A 29 -117.34 136.58 -26.44
N GLU A 30 -116.51 135.84 -25.70
CA GLU A 30 -115.72 136.36 -24.58
C GLU A 30 -114.44 136.99 -25.14
N LEU A 31 -114.31 138.31 -24.99
CA LEU A 31 -113.20 139.04 -25.62
C LEU A 31 -111.84 138.78 -24.97
N ASP A 32 -111.82 138.41 -23.71
CA ASP A 32 -110.63 138.21 -22.88
C ASP A 32 -110.07 136.79 -22.96
N THR A 33 -110.91 135.78 -23.15
CA THR A 33 -110.47 134.38 -23.31
C THR A 33 -110.41 133.94 -24.77
N GLY A 34 -110.96 134.74 -25.69
CA GLY A 34 -111.13 134.38 -27.10
C GLY A 34 -112.08 133.20 -27.31
N ARG A 35 -112.77 132.75 -26.26
CA ARG A 35 -113.67 131.62 -26.32
C ARG A 35 -115.04 132.03 -26.80
N ILE A 36 -115.67 131.09 -27.49
CA ILE A 36 -116.99 131.25 -28.07
C ILE A 36 -117.95 130.24 -27.49
N LYS A 37 -119.18 130.69 -27.27
CA LYS A 37 -120.32 129.83 -27.01
C LYS A 37 -121.44 130.20 -27.98
N ILE A 38 -122.23 129.21 -28.37
CA ILE A 38 -123.34 129.38 -29.33
C ILE A 38 -124.65 129.16 -28.56
N GLY A 39 -125.56 130.13 -28.64
CA GLY A 39 -126.87 130.05 -28.02
C GLY A 39 -127.75 128.97 -28.62
N ASP A 40 -128.61 128.38 -27.81
CA ASP A 40 -129.61 127.39 -28.21
C ASP A 40 -131.05 127.94 -28.12
N GLY A 41 -131.20 129.20 -27.72
CA GLY A 41 -132.49 129.87 -27.54
C GLY A 41 -133.17 129.64 -26.20
N VAL A 42 -132.58 128.83 -25.31
CA VAL A 42 -133.22 128.42 -24.04
C VAL A 42 -132.27 128.45 -22.84
N THR A 43 -131.01 128.09 -23.05
CA THR A 43 -129.97 128.01 -22.02
C THR A 43 -129.27 129.35 -21.85
N ALA A 44 -129.18 129.80 -20.61
CA ALA A 44 -128.45 131.02 -20.27
C ALA A 44 -126.94 130.85 -20.48
N TRP A 45 -126.25 131.94 -20.83
CA TRP A 45 -124.83 131.99 -21.20
C TRP A 45 -123.89 131.11 -20.34
N ASN A 46 -124.06 131.14 -19.02
CA ASN A 46 -123.16 130.44 -18.10
C ASN A 46 -123.17 128.92 -18.28
N SER A 47 -124.31 128.34 -18.64
CA SER A 47 -124.49 126.89 -18.78
C SER A 47 -124.26 126.38 -20.20
N LEU A 48 -124.07 127.28 -21.18
CA LEU A 48 -123.65 126.89 -22.51
C LEU A 48 -122.23 126.32 -22.48
N ARG A 49 -122.00 125.25 -23.24
CA ARG A 49 -120.67 124.62 -23.39
C ARG A 49 -119.74 125.49 -24.26
N TYR A 50 -118.44 125.33 -24.05
CA TYR A 50 -117.44 125.83 -25.01
C TYR A 50 -117.21 124.81 -26.12
N GLU A 51 -116.87 125.28 -27.31
CA GLU A 51 -116.72 124.42 -28.49
C GLU A 51 -115.34 123.73 -28.61
N ARG A 52 -114.35 124.02 -27.74
CA ARG A 52 -113.02 123.35 -27.75
C ARG A 52 -112.48 123.03 -26.34
N PRO A 53 -111.93 121.80 -26.10
CA PRO A 53 -111.22 121.42 -24.85
C PRO A 53 -109.83 122.08 -24.67
N ILE A 54 -109.22 121.95 -23.48
CA ILE A 54 -107.87 122.46 -23.13
C ILE A 54 -106.76 121.42 -23.44
N GLU A 55 -105.59 121.85 -23.93
CA GLU A 55 -104.42 120.99 -24.28
C GLU A 55 -103.28 121.05 -23.21
N SER A 56 -102.42 120.01 -23.08
CA SER A 56 -101.35 119.85 -22.05
C SER A 56 -100.08 119.08 -22.51
N THR A 57 -98.91 119.35 -21.92
CA THR A 57 -97.60 118.68 -22.20
C THR A 57 -97.31 117.43 -21.35
N SER A 58 -98.20 117.05 -20.43
CA SER A 58 -98.07 115.83 -19.62
C SER A 58 -99.00 114.72 -20.10
N ASN A 59 -98.63 113.45 -19.90
CA ASN A 59 -99.49 112.30 -20.20
C ASN A 59 -100.60 112.14 -19.14
N THR A 60 -101.53 113.09 -19.14
CA THR A 60 -102.77 113.05 -18.35
C THR A 60 -103.87 112.31 -19.11
N ALA A 61 -104.72 111.59 -18.37
CA ALA A 61 -105.80 110.81 -18.96
C ALA A 61 -106.75 111.71 -19.78
N ASN A 62 -107.18 111.21 -20.94
CA ASN A 62 -108.11 111.87 -21.87
C ASN A 62 -107.61 113.21 -22.47
N THR A 63 -106.31 113.50 -22.37
CA THR A 63 -105.69 114.61 -23.09
C THR A 63 -104.72 114.08 -24.14
N LEU A 64 -104.62 114.79 -25.27
CA LEU A 64 -103.54 114.53 -26.23
C LEU A 64 -102.22 115.01 -25.62
N VAL A 65 -101.18 114.16 -25.65
CA VAL A 65 -99.84 114.51 -25.15
C VAL A 65 -99.11 115.32 -26.20
N GLN A 66 -98.69 116.53 -25.84
CA GLN A 66 -97.83 117.33 -26.71
C GLN A 66 -96.37 116.85 -26.64
N ARG A 67 -95.68 116.82 -27.79
CA ARG A 67 -94.23 116.57 -27.83
C ARG A 67 -93.45 117.74 -27.23
N ASP A 68 -92.28 117.44 -26.66
CA ASP A 68 -91.32 118.48 -26.28
C ASP A 68 -90.55 119.03 -27.51
N ALA A 69 -89.67 119.99 -27.25
CA ALA A 69 -88.91 120.71 -28.29
C ALA A 69 -87.97 119.80 -29.10
N ASP A 70 -87.59 118.63 -28.57
CA ASP A 70 -86.72 117.66 -29.24
C ASP A 70 -87.54 116.54 -29.92
N GLY A 71 -88.87 116.68 -29.93
CA GLY A 71 -89.79 115.72 -30.53
C GLY A 71 -90.01 114.47 -29.69
N ASN A 72 -89.56 114.45 -28.44
CA ASN A 72 -89.74 113.34 -27.51
C ASN A 72 -91.08 113.44 -26.78
N PHE A 73 -91.45 112.33 -26.12
CA PHE A 73 -92.54 112.26 -25.17
C PHE A 73 -92.11 111.44 -23.96
N ALA A 74 -92.55 111.83 -22.77
CA ALA A 74 -92.28 111.07 -21.55
C ALA A 74 -93.36 109.98 -21.35
N ALA A 75 -92.94 108.72 -21.26
CA ALA A 75 -93.79 107.58 -20.92
C ALA A 75 -93.02 106.58 -20.03
N GLY A 76 -93.67 106.06 -18.98
CA GLY A 76 -93.05 105.05 -18.10
C GLY A 76 -92.89 103.68 -18.77
N THR A 77 -93.97 103.19 -19.39
CA THR A 77 -93.97 101.94 -20.15
C THR A 77 -94.52 102.20 -21.54
N ILE A 78 -93.71 101.90 -22.56
CA ILE A 78 -94.12 101.95 -23.95
C ILE A 78 -94.65 100.56 -24.31
N THR A 79 -95.98 100.41 -24.38
CA THR A 79 -96.61 99.18 -24.87
C THR A 79 -96.75 99.28 -26.38
N ALA A 80 -95.66 98.98 -27.11
CA ALA A 80 -95.63 99.03 -28.56
C ALA A 80 -94.68 97.96 -29.12
N THR A 81 -94.92 97.57 -30.38
CA THR A 81 -93.93 96.79 -31.15
C THR A 81 -92.74 97.69 -31.45
N LEU A 82 -91.62 97.47 -30.75
CA LEU A 82 -90.35 98.12 -31.07
C LEU A 82 -89.63 97.30 -32.15
N ILE A 83 -89.21 97.97 -33.23
CA ILE A 83 -88.38 97.36 -34.29
C ILE A 83 -86.94 97.80 -34.05
N GLY A 84 -86.04 96.86 -33.73
CA GLY A 84 -84.61 97.10 -33.49
C GLY A 84 -84.02 96.25 -32.36
N ASN A 85 -82.71 96.38 -32.12
CA ASN A 85 -82.02 95.73 -31.00
C ASN A 85 -82.06 96.63 -29.75
N ALA A 86 -82.41 96.06 -28.59
CA ALA A 86 -82.25 96.76 -27.32
C ALA A 86 -80.75 96.94 -27.00
N SER A 87 -80.33 98.15 -26.59
CA SER A 87 -78.91 98.46 -26.38
C SER A 87 -78.19 97.49 -25.42
N THR A 88 -78.92 96.90 -24.47
CA THR A 88 -78.40 95.93 -23.50
C THR A 88 -78.22 94.50 -24.06
N ALA A 89 -78.85 94.15 -25.18
CA ALA A 89 -78.80 92.82 -25.80
C ALA A 89 -77.77 92.70 -26.95
N ALA A 90 -77.08 93.79 -27.30
CA ALA A 90 -76.14 93.84 -28.43
C ALA A 90 -75.01 92.79 -28.36
N ARG A 91 -74.53 92.41 -27.16
CA ARG A 91 -73.39 91.48 -27.00
C ARG A 91 -73.70 90.02 -27.36
N LEU A 92 -74.99 89.64 -27.35
CA LEU A 92 -75.47 88.30 -27.71
C LEU A 92 -76.01 88.25 -29.15
N SER A 93 -75.93 89.34 -29.91
CA SER A 93 -76.30 89.32 -31.34
C SER A 93 -75.28 88.57 -32.20
N SER A 94 -74.18 88.08 -31.62
CA SER A 94 -73.20 87.20 -32.26
C SER A 94 -73.04 85.93 -31.42
N THR A 95 -73.07 84.77 -32.08
CA THR A 95 -73.01 83.46 -31.42
C THR A 95 -71.67 83.22 -30.72
N ARG A 96 -71.64 82.33 -29.72
CA ARG A 96 -70.45 82.02 -28.91
C ARG A 96 -70.21 80.51 -28.85
N GLN A 97 -68.97 80.08 -29.05
CA GLN A 97 -68.57 78.68 -28.89
C GLN A 97 -68.24 78.37 -27.42
N ILE A 98 -68.71 77.23 -26.93
CA ILE A 98 -68.39 76.64 -25.62
C ILE A 98 -67.66 75.30 -25.87
N GLN A 99 -66.55 75.04 -25.17
CA GLN A 99 -65.70 73.85 -25.43
C GLN A 99 -65.01 73.27 -24.17
N LEU A 100 -64.79 71.94 -24.19
CA LEU A 100 -63.94 71.11 -23.31
C LEU A 100 -62.84 70.49 -24.19
N SER A 101 -61.56 70.51 -23.76
CA SER A 101 -60.43 70.31 -24.69
C SER A 101 -59.24 69.48 -24.16
N THR A 102 -59.43 68.56 -23.20
CA THR A 102 -58.31 67.71 -22.71
C THR A 102 -58.70 66.23 -22.65
N ASP A 103 -58.71 65.60 -21.46
CA ASP A 103 -58.99 64.16 -21.30
C ASP A 103 -60.44 63.79 -21.68
N ILE A 104 -61.30 64.82 -21.77
CA ILE A 104 -62.65 64.78 -22.32
C ILE A 104 -62.76 65.91 -23.34
N THR A 105 -63.26 65.60 -24.54
CA THR A 105 -63.47 66.58 -25.62
C THR A 105 -64.94 66.73 -25.95
N ALA A 106 -65.46 67.96 -25.93
CA ALA A 106 -66.82 68.30 -26.34
C ALA A 106 -66.92 69.79 -26.73
N SER A 107 -67.72 70.15 -27.73
CA SER A 107 -67.93 71.56 -28.12
C SER A 107 -69.31 71.83 -28.72
N GLY A 108 -69.74 73.09 -28.69
CA GLY A 108 -71.02 73.52 -29.25
C GLY A 108 -71.19 75.05 -29.28
N VAL A 109 -72.19 75.55 -30.01
CA VAL A 109 -72.41 76.99 -30.24
C VAL A 109 -73.70 77.44 -29.57
N PHE A 110 -73.64 78.54 -28.81
CA PHE A 110 -74.77 79.15 -28.11
C PHE A 110 -75.11 80.52 -28.73
N ASP A 111 -76.39 80.74 -29.03
CA ASP A 111 -76.94 81.98 -29.63
C ASP A 111 -78.12 82.58 -28.84
N GLY A 112 -78.46 81.99 -27.69
CA GLY A 112 -79.56 82.45 -26.83
C GLY A 112 -80.95 82.01 -27.27
N SER A 113 -81.10 81.26 -28.36
CA SER A 113 -82.41 80.77 -28.84
C SER A 113 -82.92 79.53 -28.09
N SER A 114 -82.01 78.69 -27.55
CA SER A 114 -82.33 77.47 -26.79
C SER A 114 -81.14 76.97 -25.94
N ASN A 115 -81.32 75.88 -25.17
CA ASN A 115 -80.27 75.26 -24.35
C ASN A 115 -79.21 74.54 -25.20
N LEU A 116 -77.93 74.62 -24.77
CA LEU A 116 -76.82 73.88 -25.39
C LEU A 116 -76.41 72.65 -24.55
N ASN A 117 -76.49 71.45 -25.13
CA ASN A 117 -76.00 70.20 -24.51
C ASN A 117 -74.62 69.80 -25.09
N LEU A 118 -73.71 69.33 -24.24
CA LEU A 118 -72.37 68.85 -24.64
C LEU A 118 -72.18 67.38 -24.20
N ASN A 119 -71.93 66.47 -25.13
CA ASN A 119 -71.65 65.05 -24.85
C ASN A 119 -70.15 64.84 -24.59
N ALA A 120 -69.81 64.26 -23.44
CA ALA A 120 -68.44 63.97 -23.02
C ALA A 120 -68.12 62.47 -23.19
N GLU A 121 -67.14 62.13 -24.03
CA GLU A 121 -66.67 60.76 -24.23
C GLU A 121 -65.21 60.60 -23.79
N LEU A 122 -64.86 59.44 -23.24
CA LEU A 122 -63.48 59.10 -22.88
C LEU A 122 -62.77 58.53 -24.12
N SER A 123 -61.58 59.05 -24.42
CA SER A 123 -60.81 58.59 -25.59
C SER A 123 -60.30 57.15 -25.42
N LEU A 124 -60.34 56.38 -26.50
CA LEU A 124 -59.76 55.03 -26.57
C LEU A 124 -58.24 55.07 -26.40
N VAL A 125 -57.68 54.10 -25.66
CA VAL A 125 -56.24 53.90 -25.53
C VAL A 125 -55.79 52.88 -26.57
N GLN A 126 -55.43 53.39 -27.75
CA GLN A 126 -55.10 52.58 -28.93
C GLN A 126 -53.81 51.74 -28.76
N SER A 127 -52.99 52.02 -27.73
CA SER A 127 -51.76 51.27 -27.45
C SER A 127 -51.99 49.96 -26.70
N LEU A 128 -53.21 49.66 -26.27
CA LEU A 128 -53.52 48.40 -25.61
C LEU A 128 -53.51 47.23 -26.60
N PRO A 129 -52.96 46.05 -26.26
CA PRO A 129 -52.80 44.97 -27.24
C PRO A 129 -54.11 44.37 -27.78
N HIS A 130 -55.23 44.52 -27.05
CA HIS A 130 -56.55 44.05 -27.51
C HIS A 130 -57.29 45.08 -28.35
N TYR A 131 -56.75 46.29 -28.55
CA TYR A 131 -57.38 47.29 -29.39
C TYR A 131 -57.46 46.79 -30.84
N ASP A 132 -58.68 46.71 -31.38
CA ASP A 132 -58.98 46.18 -32.72
C ASP A 132 -59.56 47.24 -33.67
N GLY A 133 -59.56 48.52 -33.27
CA GLY A 133 -60.20 49.60 -34.01
C GLY A 133 -61.66 49.87 -33.62
N THR A 134 -62.23 49.08 -32.70
CA THR A 134 -63.60 49.27 -32.20
C THR A 134 -63.63 49.80 -30.76
N THR A 135 -64.82 50.16 -30.27
CA THR A 135 -65.06 50.69 -28.91
C THR A 135 -65.38 49.60 -27.88
N SER A 136 -65.47 48.34 -28.28
CA SER A 136 -65.88 47.22 -27.42
C SER A 136 -64.85 46.08 -27.22
N PRO A 137 -63.57 46.15 -27.63
CA PRO A 137 -62.67 45.02 -27.46
C PRO A 137 -62.33 44.79 -25.98
N THR A 138 -62.10 43.54 -25.60
CA THR A 138 -61.71 43.14 -24.23
C THR A 138 -60.50 42.20 -24.26
N GLY A 139 -59.69 42.19 -23.21
CA GLY A 139 -58.53 41.29 -23.07
C GLY A 139 -58.16 41.03 -21.60
N THR A 140 -57.61 39.85 -21.31
CA THR A 140 -57.11 39.46 -19.97
C THR A 140 -55.59 39.35 -19.99
N TYR A 141 -54.93 39.95 -19.01
CA TYR A 141 -53.48 40.03 -18.91
C TYR A 141 -53.00 39.80 -17.49
N THR A 142 -51.87 39.12 -17.32
CA THR A 142 -51.21 38.92 -16.01
C THR A 142 -50.23 40.04 -15.65
N LYS A 143 -49.92 40.94 -16.60
CA LYS A 143 -49.10 42.14 -16.39
C LYS A 143 -49.71 43.35 -17.09
N VAL A 144 -49.77 44.48 -16.40
CA VAL A 144 -50.26 45.77 -16.93
C VAL A 144 -49.24 46.88 -16.69
N VAL A 145 -49.20 47.85 -17.62
CA VAL A 145 -48.45 49.10 -17.46
C VAL A 145 -49.45 50.23 -17.33
N VAL A 146 -49.33 51.01 -16.26
CA VAL A 146 -50.21 52.14 -15.97
C VAL A 146 -49.47 53.47 -16.17
N ASP A 147 -50.15 54.46 -16.75
CA ASP A 147 -49.60 55.82 -16.86
C ASP A 147 -49.73 56.59 -15.55
N ALA A 148 -49.14 57.79 -15.50
CA ALA A 148 -49.20 58.68 -14.33
C ALA A 148 -50.63 59.11 -13.95
N LYS A 149 -51.60 58.98 -14.87
CA LYS A 149 -53.03 59.26 -14.62
C LYS A 149 -53.78 58.01 -14.16
N GLY A 150 -53.11 56.87 -14.02
CA GLY A 150 -53.68 55.59 -13.59
C GLY A 150 -54.40 54.81 -14.68
N ARG A 151 -54.29 55.22 -15.96
CA ARG A 151 -54.87 54.46 -17.07
C ARG A 151 -53.95 53.33 -17.46
N ILE A 152 -54.52 52.20 -17.84
CA ILE A 152 -53.76 51.11 -18.44
C ILE A 152 -53.36 51.55 -19.85
N ILE A 153 -52.05 51.56 -20.12
CA ILE A 153 -51.47 52.00 -21.41
C ILE A 153 -50.82 50.87 -22.19
N ASN A 154 -50.52 49.76 -21.53
CA ASN A 154 -50.05 48.53 -22.17
C ASN A 154 -50.36 47.33 -21.27
N ALA A 155 -50.37 46.12 -21.84
CA ALA A 155 -50.55 44.89 -21.08
C ALA A 155 -49.86 43.71 -21.79
N SER A 156 -49.53 42.65 -21.05
CA SER A 156 -48.94 41.46 -21.64
C SER A 156 -49.19 40.21 -20.79
N ASN A 157 -49.03 39.04 -21.41
CA ASN A 157 -48.94 37.73 -20.74
C ASN A 157 -47.50 37.25 -20.89
N PRO A 158 -46.63 37.47 -19.88
CA PRO A 158 -45.27 36.97 -19.85
C PRO A 158 -45.18 35.43 -20.03
N ASN A 159 -44.27 34.96 -20.89
CA ASN A 159 -44.10 33.54 -21.23
C ASN A 159 -42.83 32.92 -20.63
N THR A 160 -41.92 33.76 -20.15
CA THR A 160 -40.64 33.34 -19.58
C THR A 160 -40.52 33.85 -18.15
N ILE A 161 -39.69 33.19 -17.34
CA ILE A 161 -39.39 33.65 -15.97
C ILE A 161 -38.69 35.01 -15.98
N GLN A 162 -37.96 35.35 -17.05
CA GLN A 162 -37.31 36.65 -17.25
C GLN A 162 -38.33 37.78 -17.37
N ASP A 163 -39.44 37.53 -18.08
CA ASP A 163 -40.51 38.52 -18.29
C ASP A 163 -41.28 38.85 -16.99
N TYR A 164 -41.26 37.91 -16.03
CA TYR A 164 -41.74 38.09 -14.65
C TYR A 164 -40.68 38.70 -13.71
N GLY A 165 -39.44 38.90 -14.16
CA GLY A 165 -38.35 39.41 -13.33
C GLY A 165 -37.68 38.37 -12.42
N LEU A 166 -37.90 37.07 -12.67
CA LEU A 166 -37.39 35.95 -11.86
C LEU A 166 -36.11 35.35 -12.45
N ASN A 167 -35.25 36.16 -13.06
CA ASN A 167 -34.18 35.73 -13.98
C ASN A 167 -32.87 35.21 -13.33
N GLY A 168 -32.86 34.88 -12.04
CA GLY A 168 -31.67 34.31 -11.41
C GLY A 168 -30.65 35.31 -10.86
N THR A 169 -30.90 36.62 -10.96
CA THR A 169 -29.90 37.64 -10.57
C THR A 169 -29.97 38.06 -9.11
N VAL A 170 -31.03 37.68 -8.40
CA VAL A 170 -31.25 38.00 -6.98
C VAL A 170 -31.60 36.74 -6.21
N GLU A 171 -30.74 36.37 -5.25
CA GLU A 171 -30.95 35.23 -4.35
C GLU A 171 -32.27 35.38 -3.57
N GLY A 172 -33.04 34.29 -3.46
CA GLY A 172 -34.35 34.27 -2.79
C GLY A 172 -35.52 34.87 -3.59
N GLN A 173 -35.26 35.59 -4.69
CA GLN A 173 -36.29 36.22 -5.53
C GLN A 173 -36.36 35.66 -6.95
N SER A 174 -35.52 34.66 -7.26
CA SER A 174 -35.40 34.08 -8.59
C SER A 174 -36.00 32.68 -8.66
N ALA A 175 -36.40 32.28 -9.87
CA ALA A 175 -36.83 30.92 -10.16
C ALA A 175 -35.80 30.21 -11.04
N GLN A 176 -35.64 28.89 -10.86
CA GLN A 176 -34.94 28.04 -11.82
C GLN A 176 -35.96 27.51 -12.84
N PRO A 177 -35.61 27.42 -14.14
CA PRO A 177 -36.40 26.67 -15.10
C PRO A 177 -36.61 25.22 -14.63
N TYR A 178 -37.67 24.57 -15.12
CA TYR A 178 -37.91 23.17 -14.80
C TYR A 178 -36.75 22.30 -15.33
N ASP A 179 -36.02 21.67 -14.42
CA ASP A 179 -34.85 20.84 -14.69
C ASP A 179 -35.09 19.44 -14.13
N LEU A 180 -35.05 18.44 -15.01
CA LEU A 180 -35.31 17.04 -14.66
C LEU A 180 -34.22 16.45 -13.75
N ASP A 181 -32.97 16.89 -13.88
CA ASP A 181 -31.89 16.44 -12.99
C ASP A 181 -32.05 17.03 -11.59
N LEU A 182 -32.44 18.30 -11.47
CA LEU A 182 -32.71 18.93 -10.17
C LEU A 182 -33.93 18.29 -9.48
N ALA A 183 -34.99 18.01 -10.24
CA ALA A 183 -36.15 17.28 -9.75
C ALA A 183 -35.76 15.86 -9.25
N ALA A 184 -34.88 15.17 -9.99
CA ALA A 184 -34.40 13.85 -9.60
C ALA A 184 -33.54 13.87 -8.33
N VAL A 185 -32.68 14.88 -8.15
CA VAL A 185 -31.91 15.06 -6.90
C VAL A 185 -32.85 15.35 -5.73
N ALA A 186 -33.82 16.25 -5.90
CA ALA A 186 -34.79 16.59 -4.86
C ALA A 186 -35.71 15.41 -4.49
N GLY A 187 -35.93 14.48 -5.42
CA GLY A 187 -36.71 13.26 -5.22
C GLY A 187 -35.95 12.09 -4.60
N LEU A 188 -34.66 12.22 -4.29
CA LEU A 188 -33.89 11.16 -3.64
C LEU A 188 -34.42 10.89 -2.22
N THR A 189 -34.93 9.68 -2.00
CA THR A 189 -35.42 9.23 -0.67
C THR A 189 -34.37 8.47 0.13
N THR A 190 -33.26 8.11 -0.50
CA THR A 190 -32.13 7.38 0.08
C THR A 190 -30.90 8.29 0.19
N THR A 191 -30.00 7.93 1.09
CA THR A 191 -28.72 8.62 1.32
C THR A 191 -27.57 7.79 0.77
N GLY A 192 -26.56 8.43 0.18
CA GLY A 192 -25.39 7.74 -0.37
C GLY A 192 -24.62 8.60 -1.36
N LEU A 193 -23.78 7.98 -2.18
CA LEU A 193 -23.11 8.65 -3.29
C LEU A 193 -24.07 8.81 -4.46
N ILE A 194 -24.33 10.04 -4.89
CA ILE A 194 -25.26 10.32 -5.99
C ILE A 194 -24.59 9.96 -7.32
N SER A 195 -25.27 9.11 -8.10
CA SER A 195 -24.88 8.75 -9.46
C SER A 195 -26.02 9.09 -10.41
N ARG A 196 -25.70 9.85 -11.47
CA ARG A 196 -26.60 10.08 -12.60
C ARG A 196 -26.56 8.87 -13.51
N THR A 197 -27.60 8.06 -13.50
CA THR A 197 -27.65 6.82 -14.30
C THR A 197 -28.20 7.04 -15.70
N SER A 198 -28.95 8.13 -15.90
CA SER A 198 -29.41 8.65 -17.19
C SER A 198 -29.87 10.10 -17.02
N GLY A 199 -30.26 10.80 -18.09
CA GLY A 199 -30.87 12.13 -17.97
C GLY A 199 -32.13 12.09 -17.10
N GLY A 200 -32.22 12.98 -16.10
CA GLY A 200 -33.36 13.05 -15.18
C GLY A 200 -33.50 11.88 -14.20
N VAL A 201 -32.46 11.05 -14.05
CA VAL A 201 -32.47 9.92 -13.09
C VAL A 201 -31.22 9.95 -12.24
N MET A 202 -31.43 10.15 -10.95
CA MET A 202 -30.40 10.10 -9.91
C MET A 202 -30.67 8.89 -9.03
N GLN A 203 -29.60 8.16 -8.70
CA GLN A 203 -29.65 7.08 -7.73
C GLN A 203 -28.54 7.27 -6.70
N THR A 204 -28.80 6.89 -5.46
CA THR A 204 -27.71 6.74 -4.49
C THR A 204 -27.07 5.36 -4.63
N ARG A 205 -25.74 5.32 -4.63
CA ARG A 205 -24.96 4.09 -4.62
C ARG A 205 -24.01 4.05 -3.43
N THR A 206 -23.52 2.85 -3.15
CA THR A 206 -22.43 2.59 -2.21
C THR A 206 -21.25 1.99 -2.97
N ILE A 207 -20.03 2.34 -2.59
CA ILE A 207 -18.84 1.60 -3.00
C ILE A 207 -18.91 0.22 -2.32
N GLN A 208 -18.66 -0.85 -3.08
CA GLN A 208 -18.65 -2.23 -2.57
C GLN A 208 -17.31 -2.88 -2.87
N GLY A 209 -16.76 -3.58 -1.88
CA GLY A 209 -15.60 -4.45 -2.02
C GLY A 209 -16.09 -5.90 -2.04
N SER A 210 -15.40 -6.77 -2.77
CA SER A 210 -15.68 -8.20 -2.64
C SER A 210 -15.21 -8.71 -1.29
N ALA A 211 -16.08 -9.48 -0.63
CA ALA A 211 -15.77 -10.16 0.62
C ALA A 211 -14.43 -10.90 0.50
N THR A 212 -13.67 -10.91 1.58
CA THR A 212 -12.34 -11.54 1.67
C THR A 212 -11.28 -11.00 0.70
N ARG A 213 -11.46 -9.81 0.10
CA ARG A 213 -10.43 -9.14 -0.73
C ARG A 213 -10.14 -7.70 -0.32
N ILE A 214 -11.16 -6.84 -0.30
CA ILE A 214 -11.02 -5.41 0.01
C ILE A 214 -12.08 -5.02 1.03
N SER A 215 -11.67 -4.33 2.10
CA SER A 215 -12.60 -3.75 3.07
C SER A 215 -13.06 -2.40 2.57
N ILE A 216 -14.38 -2.18 2.59
CA ILE A 216 -14.97 -0.86 2.39
C ILE A 216 -15.71 -0.49 3.67
N ASN A 217 -15.26 0.57 4.33
CA ASN A 217 -15.97 1.17 5.45
C ASN A 217 -16.70 2.44 4.97
N ASN A 218 -17.92 2.68 5.47
CA ASN A 218 -18.77 3.80 5.07
C ASN A 218 -18.90 3.96 3.55
N GLY A 219 -19.11 2.86 2.81
CA GLY A 219 -19.15 2.89 1.34
C GLY A 219 -20.19 3.84 0.73
N GLY A 220 -21.23 4.23 1.48
CA GLY A 220 -22.20 5.25 1.08
C GLY A 220 -21.85 6.69 1.49
N GLY A 221 -20.82 6.91 2.30
CA GLY A 221 -20.42 8.25 2.77
C GLY A 221 -21.36 8.88 3.81
N ILE A 222 -22.27 8.11 4.41
CA ILE A 222 -23.35 8.64 5.28
C ILE A 222 -22.82 9.04 6.67
N GLY A 223 -22.05 8.14 7.31
CA GLY A 223 -21.51 8.34 8.65
C GLY A 223 -20.11 8.96 8.69
N GLY A 224 -19.55 9.30 7.53
CA GLY A 224 -18.18 9.79 7.36
C GLY A 224 -17.64 9.47 5.97
N ASN A 225 -16.37 9.81 5.72
CA ASN A 225 -15.73 9.54 4.42
C ASN A 225 -15.67 8.03 4.14
N PRO A 226 -15.96 7.58 2.91
CA PRO A 226 -15.68 6.20 2.50
C PRO A 226 -14.18 5.90 2.64
N VAL A 227 -13.85 4.75 3.24
CA VAL A 227 -12.46 4.26 3.36
C VAL A 227 -12.36 2.93 2.60
N VAL A 228 -11.32 2.82 1.77
CA VAL A 228 -10.97 1.63 1.00
C VAL A 228 -9.64 1.12 1.51
N ASP A 229 -9.59 -0.10 2.03
CA ASP A 229 -8.36 -0.66 2.60
C ASP A 229 -8.21 -2.16 2.29
N LEU A 230 -6.98 -2.64 2.39
CA LEU A 230 -6.67 -4.07 2.32
C LEU A 230 -7.25 -4.78 3.54
N ILE A 231 -7.70 -6.01 3.35
CA ILE A 231 -8.10 -6.84 4.48
C ILE A 231 -6.90 -7.62 5.02
N THR A 232 -6.95 -7.93 6.32
CA THR A 232 -6.08 -8.96 6.89
C THR A 232 -6.36 -10.29 6.21
N THR A 233 -5.30 -10.95 5.76
CA THR A 233 -5.40 -12.25 5.09
C THR A 233 -5.24 -13.38 6.09
N THR A 234 -5.35 -14.63 5.62
CA THR A 234 -5.02 -15.82 6.43
C THR A 234 -3.51 -16.04 6.56
N VAL A 235 -2.69 -15.27 5.83
CA VAL A 235 -1.22 -15.31 5.98
C VAL A 235 -0.87 -14.64 7.30
N GLN A 236 -0.15 -15.36 8.16
CA GLN A 236 0.26 -14.85 9.45
C GLN A 236 1.38 -13.83 9.26
N ALA A 237 1.23 -12.64 9.84
CA ALA A 237 2.30 -11.65 9.80
C ALA A 237 3.54 -12.21 10.52
N GLY A 238 4.70 -12.12 9.88
CA GLY A 238 5.93 -12.64 10.43
C GLY A 238 6.98 -12.94 9.38
N ASP A 239 8.09 -13.47 9.86
CA ASP A 239 9.18 -13.93 9.02
C ASP A 239 8.96 -15.40 8.64
N TYR A 240 9.12 -15.69 7.35
CA TYR A 240 9.05 -17.02 6.76
C TYR A 240 10.44 -17.41 6.25
N ASN A 241 10.78 -18.70 6.38
CA ASN A 241 12.14 -19.20 6.21
C ASN A 241 13.15 -18.50 7.14
N THR A 242 12.80 -18.39 8.43
CA THR A 242 13.68 -17.81 9.45
C THR A 242 14.93 -18.67 9.68
N GLU A 243 16.02 -17.97 9.98
CA GLU A 243 17.28 -18.53 10.43
C GLU A 243 17.09 -19.44 11.66
N SER A 244 17.82 -20.54 11.74
CA SER A 244 17.85 -21.44 12.90
C SER A 244 19.29 -21.69 13.35
N LEU A 245 19.61 -21.24 14.57
CA LEU A 245 20.80 -21.32 15.45
C LEU A 245 22.24 -21.54 14.92
N THR A 246 22.49 -21.59 13.62
CA THR A 246 23.83 -21.77 13.05
C THR A 246 24.09 -20.83 11.86
N SER A 247 23.51 -19.63 11.86
CA SER A 247 23.83 -18.60 10.85
C SER A 247 24.23 -17.29 11.52
N VAL A 248 25.52 -16.97 11.48
CA VAL A 248 26.04 -15.70 11.98
C VAL A 248 25.78 -14.63 10.92
N SER A 249 24.81 -13.75 11.16
CA SER A 249 24.64 -12.54 10.36
C SER A 249 25.81 -11.58 10.68
N SER A 250 26.74 -11.43 9.74
CA SER A 250 27.82 -10.44 9.82
C SER A 250 27.64 -9.36 8.75
N ALA A 251 28.09 -8.15 9.05
CA ALA A 251 28.14 -7.07 8.09
C ALA A 251 29.44 -7.17 7.26
N GLY A 252 29.32 -7.18 5.94
CA GLY A 252 30.48 -7.12 5.04
C GLY A 252 31.20 -5.76 5.12
N SER A 253 32.31 -5.61 4.41
CA SER A 253 33.16 -4.40 4.45
C SER A 253 32.45 -3.07 4.12
N ASN A 254 31.26 -3.12 3.51
CA ASN A 254 30.41 -1.97 3.19
C ASN A 254 29.15 -1.87 4.05
N SER A 255 29.09 -2.57 5.19
CA SER A 255 27.90 -2.69 6.05
C SER A 255 26.68 -3.36 5.42
N GLU A 256 26.86 -4.03 4.28
CA GLU A 256 25.81 -4.85 3.66
C GLU A 256 25.67 -6.19 4.40
N PRO A 257 24.45 -6.75 4.53
CA PRO A 257 24.27 -8.11 5.05
C PRO A 257 25.06 -9.10 4.20
N TYR A 258 26.09 -9.75 4.77
CA TYR A 258 26.96 -10.68 4.06
C TYR A 258 26.95 -12.04 4.77
N GLY A 259 26.32 -13.03 4.13
CA GLY A 259 26.45 -14.44 4.46
C GLY A 259 27.42 -15.09 3.47
N THR A 260 28.46 -15.74 3.97
CA THR A 260 29.43 -16.49 3.15
C THR A 260 28.82 -17.77 2.57
N GLU A 261 29.46 -18.27 1.52
CA GLU A 261 29.00 -19.22 0.52
C GLU A 261 28.67 -20.61 1.09
N THR A 262 27.38 -21.00 1.09
CA THR A 262 26.88 -22.03 0.16
C THR A 262 25.36 -22.20 0.29
N VAL A 263 24.66 -21.92 -0.82
CA VAL A 263 23.21 -22.03 -1.07
C VAL A 263 22.33 -21.12 -0.19
N ASN A 264 21.97 -19.96 -0.75
CA ASN A 264 21.08 -18.99 -0.09
C ASN A 264 19.61 -19.42 -0.20
N ALA A 265 18.89 -19.43 0.91
CA ALA A 265 17.42 -19.41 0.91
C ALA A 265 16.95 -17.96 1.15
N THR A 266 15.91 -17.50 0.44
CA THR A 266 15.36 -16.17 0.68
C THR A 266 14.40 -16.22 1.88
N LYS A 267 14.70 -15.42 2.91
CA LYS A 267 13.78 -15.10 4.00
C LYS A 267 12.85 -13.99 3.56
N PHE A 268 11.56 -14.18 3.82
CA PHE A 268 10.53 -13.21 3.52
C PHE A 268 9.91 -12.70 4.81
N THR A 269 9.79 -11.39 4.95
CA THR A 269 8.88 -10.81 5.94
C THR A 269 7.56 -10.51 5.26
N VAL A 270 6.47 -10.97 5.86
CA VAL A 270 5.12 -10.77 5.35
C VAL A 270 4.31 -9.99 6.38
N ASP A 271 3.57 -8.97 5.93
CA ASP A 271 2.62 -8.27 6.80
C ASP A 271 1.28 -8.99 6.93
N ALA A 272 0.40 -8.46 7.77
CA ALA A 272 -0.93 -9.03 8.00
C ALA A 272 -1.82 -9.04 6.73
N TYR A 273 -1.45 -8.27 5.70
CA TYR A 273 -2.16 -8.17 4.42
C TYR A 273 -1.57 -9.13 3.37
N GLY A 274 -0.61 -9.98 3.74
CA GLY A 274 0.01 -10.97 2.85
C GLY A 274 1.03 -10.37 1.87
N ARG A 275 1.48 -9.13 2.09
CA ARG A 275 2.47 -8.48 1.23
C ARG A 275 3.88 -8.80 1.70
N LEU A 276 4.78 -9.06 0.75
CA LEU A 276 6.22 -9.16 1.02
C LEU A 276 6.73 -7.76 1.37
N THR A 277 7.09 -7.53 2.63
CA THR A 277 7.63 -6.25 3.10
C THR A 277 9.15 -6.22 3.12
N ASN A 278 9.79 -7.40 3.13
CA ASN A 278 11.23 -7.53 3.07
C ASN A 278 11.60 -8.89 2.44
N ALA A 279 12.71 -8.93 1.71
CA ALA A 279 13.28 -10.14 1.16
C ALA A 279 14.81 -10.07 1.32
N VAL A 280 15.37 -10.97 2.12
CA VAL A 280 16.81 -11.03 2.38
C VAL A 280 17.33 -12.45 2.12
N ASN A 281 18.52 -12.55 1.58
CA ASN A 281 19.20 -13.83 1.45
C ASN A 281 19.71 -14.28 2.82
N VAL A 282 19.41 -15.52 3.17
CA VAL A 282 19.86 -16.17 4.40
C VAL A 282 20.78 -17.34 4.02
N PRO A 283 21.98 -17.43 4.60
CA PRO A 283 22.86 -18.57 4.37
C PRO A 283 22.27 -19.83 5.03
N ILE A 284 22.38 -20.97 4.35
CA ILE A 284 22.22 -22.28 5.00
C ILE A 284 23.49 -22.51 5.81
N ALA A 285 23.34 -22.91 7.08
CA ALA A 285 24.48 -23.24 7.92
C ALA A 285 25.30 -24.38 7.30
N THR A 286 26.55 -24.11 6.97
CA THR A 286 27.52 -25.15 6.64
C THR A 286 28.02 -25.83 7.91
N ALA A 287 28.43 -27.09 7.76
CA ALA A 287 29.09 -27.81 8.85
C ALA A 287 30.37 -27.07 9.24
N THR A 288 30.60 -26.88 10.54
CA THR A 288 31.91 -26.48 11.07
C THR A 288 32.39 -27.58 12.00
N GLU A 289 33.69 -27.86 12.01
CA GLU A 289 34.31 -28.78 12.96
C GLU A 289 33.86 -28.48 14.39
N GLY A 290 33.51 -29.54 15.12
CA GLY A 290 33.06 -29.44 16.50
C GLY A 290 33.58 -30.59 17.34
N SER A 291 33.81 -30.32 18.61
CA SER A 291 34.23 -31.34 19.56
C SER A 291 32.99 -31.95 20.23
N LYS A 292 32.82 -33.28 20.19
CA LYS A 292 31.67 -33.99 20.80
C LYS A 292 32.12 -35.11 21.75
N TYR A 293 32.86 -34.75 22.79
CA TYR A 293 33.36 -35.71 23.77
C TYR A 293 32.90 -35.36 25.17
N ALA A 294 32.84 -36.37 26.03
CA ALA A 294 32.47 -36.15 27.42
C ALA A 294 33.51 -35.27 28.11
N SER A 295 33.06 -34.35 28.98
CA SER A 295 33.99 -33.61 29.82
C SER A 295 34.73 -34.55 30.78
N TYR A 296 35.97 -34.23 31.11
CA TYR A 296 36.72 -34.95 32.12
C TYR A 296 35.92 -35.08 33.44
N ASN A 297 35.94 -36.28 34.01
CA ASN A 297 35.30 -36.63 35.26
C ASN A 297 36.29 -37.43 36.12
N ALA A 298 36.64 -36.90 37.29
CA ALA A 298 37.58 -37.52 38.20
C ALA A 298 37.12 -38.90 38.75
N GLY A 299 35.82 -39.20 38.73
CA GLY A 299 35.27 -40.48 39.17
C GLY A 299 35.25 -41.58 38.09
N THR A 300 35.64 -41.26 36.86
CA THR A 300 35.61 -42.19 35.73
C THR A 300 36.99 -42.79 35.50
N THR A 301 37.05 -44.10 35.27
CA THR A 301 38.23 -44.75 34.70
C THR A 301 38.17 -44.59 33.18
N TYR A 302 39.26 -44.12 32.57
CA TYR A 302 39.38 -43.99 31.13
C TYR A 302 40.20 -45.15 30.59
N SER A 303 39.65 -45.89 29.64
CA SER A 303 40.41 -46.89 28.91
C SER A 303 41.35 -46.19 27.92
N ARG A 304 42.40 -46.87 27.49
CA ARG A 304 43.19 -46.41 26.35
C ARG A 304 42.26 -46.10 25.16
N TYR A 305 42.54 -45.00 24.48
CA TYR A 305 41.77 -44.39 23.39
C TYR A 305 40.50 -43.63 23.75
N ASP A 306 40.09 -43.57 25.03
CA ASP A 306 39.00 -42.70 25.43
C ASP A 306 39.35 -41.23 25.13
N ILE A 307 38.43 -40.52 24.48
CA ILE A 307 38.57 -39.10 24.14
C ILE A 307 37.66 -38.27 25.03
N ILE A 308 38.20 -37.18 25.55
CA ILE A 308 37.50 -36.26 26.45
C ILE A 308 37.78 -34.81 26.12
N GLN A 309 36.90 -33.95 26.61
CA GLN A 309 37.11 -32.51 26.67
C GLN A 309 37.55 -32.09 28.06
N ASN A 310 38.53 -31.21 28.14
CA ASN A 310 38.85 -30.52 29.39
C ASN A 310 39.46 -29.14 29.10
N ALA A 311 38.94 -28.11 29.78
CA ALA A 311 39.49 -26.76 29.73
C ALA A 311 39.69 -26.22 28.28
N SER A 312 38.65 -26.33 27.44
CA SER A 312 38.64 -25.83 26.06
C SER A 312 39.62 -26.54 25.12
N LYS A 313 39.90 -27.82 25.38
CA LYS A 313 40.81 -28.67 24.58
C LYS A 313 40.29 -30.11 24.56
N VAL A 314 40.67 -30.85 23.52
CA VAL A 314 40.37 -32.27 23.36
C VAL A 314 41.62 -33.11 23.60
N TYR A 315 41.45 -34.21 24.32
CA TYR A 315 42.51 -35.14 24.68
C TYR A 315 42.12 -36.60 24.46
N GLN A 316 43.09 -37.42 24.10
CA GLN A 316 42.96 -38.89 24.02
C GLN A 316 43.79 -39.57 25.11
N ALA A 317 43.25 -40.59 25.76
CA ALA A 317 43.99 -41.44 26.67
C ALA A 317 44.96 -42.35 25.90
N ILE A 318 46.25 -42.31 26.22
CA ILE A 318 47.28 -43.16 25.57
C ILE A 318 47.59 -44.45 26.36
N ALA A 319 46.97 -44.62 27.53
CA ALA A 319 47.01 -45.81 28.37
C ALA A 319 45.74 -45.87 29.23
N ASP A 320 45.51 -46.96 29.96
CA ASP A 320 44.41 -47.01 30.94
C ASP A 320 44.70 -46.05 32.12
N ILE A 321 43.72 -45.21 32.44
CA ILE A 321 43.81 -44.15 33.45
C ILE A 321 42.76 -44.44 34.52
N SER A 322 43.23 -44.77 35.72
CA SER A 322 42.35 -45.00 36.88
C SER A 322 41.60 -43.73 37.30
N ALA A 323 40.42 -43.89 37.90
CA ALA A 323 39.70 -42.78 38.53
C ALA A 323 40.60 -42.00 39.51
N GLY A 324 40.53 -40.68 39.46
CA GLY A 324 41.31 -39.77 40.32
C GLY A 324 42.69 -39.35 39.80
N ALA A 325 43.11 -39.78 38.61
CA ALA A 325 44.46 -39.52 38.07
C ALA A 325 44.78 -38.07 37.64
N GLY A 326 43.91 -37.10 37.92
CA GLY A 326 44.09 -35.68 37.53
C GLY A 326 43.70 -35.40 36.07
N ALA A 327 43.23 -34.18 35.83
CA ALA A 327 42.76 -33.75 34.51
C ALA A 327 43.93 -33.28 33.62
N PRO A 328 43.89 -33.52 32.30
CA PRO A 328 44.90 -32.99 31.38
C PRO A 328 44.76 -31.47 31.21
N THR A 329 45.87 -30.74 31.15
CA THR A 329 45.87 -29.28 30.99
C THR A 329 46.84 -28.73 29.95
N HIS A 330 47.73 -29.57 29.41
CA HIS A 330 48.75 -29.19 28.43
C HIS A 330 48.13 -28.77 27.09
N SER A 331 48.85 -28.00 26.28
CA SER A 331 48.36 -27.48 24.99
C SER A 331 49.07 -28.07 23.78
N SER A 332 49.93 -29.07 23.99
CA SER A 332 50.66 -29.77 22.93
C SER A 332 51.33 -31.03 23.49
N GLY A 333 51.45 -32.06 22.64
CA GLY A 333 52.15 -33.31 22.98
C GLY A 333 51.44 -34.20 24.00
N ASP A 334 52.20 -35.13 24.58
CA ASP A 334 51.71 -36.14 25.51
C ASP A 334 52.16 -35.81 26.95
N THR A 335 51.25 -35.84 27.93
CA THR A 335 51.57 -35.60 29.35
C THR A 335 50.57 -36.35 30.24
N GLY A 336 51.07 -37.10 31.24
CA GLY A 336 50.22 -37.74 32.26
C GLY A 336 49.23 -38.76 31.68
N SER A 337 49.66 -39.58 30.71
CA SER A 337 48.82 -40.53 29.96
C SER A 337 47.74 -39.90 29.08
N TRP A 338 47.77 -38.58 28.87
CA TRP A 338 46.89 -37.87 27.96
C TRP A 338 47.67 -37.26 26.79
N ARG A 339 47.16 -37.45 25.57
CA ARG A 339 47.63 -36.81 24.34
C ARG A 339 46.76 -35.61 24.01
N TYR A 340 47.36 -34.45 23.74
CA TYR A 340 46.64 -33.29 23.24
C TYR A 340 46.30 -33.49 21.76
N LEU A 341 45.01 -33.31 21.40
CA LEU A 341 44.54 -33.39 20.01
C LEU A 341 44.39 -31.98 19.43
N ALA A 342 43.47 -31.18 19.97
CA ALA A 342 43.12 -29.87 19.45
C ALA A 342 42.51 -28.94 20.52
N ALA A 343 42.30 -27.67 20.16
CA ALA A 343 41.47 -26.76 20.94
C ALA A 343 39.99 -27.11 20.71
N GLU A 344 39.18 -27.09 21.77
CA GLU A 344 37.75 -27.41 21.70
C GLU A 344 37.02 -26.41 20.79
N ALA A 345 36.32 -26.93 19.78
CA ALA A 345 35.51 -26.15 18.86
C ALA A 345 34.01 -26.40 19.09
N THR A 346 33.19 -25.38 18.87
CA THR A 346 31.73 -25.49 19.01
C THR A 346 31.14 -26.18 17.78
N GLU A 347 30.46 -27.31 17.98
CA GLU A 347 29.78 -28.03 16.90
C GLU A 347 28.65 -27.17 16.30
N GLN A 348 28.80 -26.82 15.02
CA GLN A 348 27.79 -26.11 14.26
C GLN A 348 27.11 -27.08 13.29
N LYS A 349 25.85 -27.44 13.59
CA LYS A 349 25.06 -28.35 12.75
C LYS A 349 24.76 -27.71 11.38
N GLY A 350 25.37 -28.27 10.34
CA GLY A 350 24.95 -28.16 8.94
C GLY A 350 24.28 -29.45 8.45
N LEU A 351 24.22 -29.67 7.12
CA LEU A 351 23.72 -30.92 6.50
C LEU A 351 24.57 -32.17 6.87
N ALA A 352 25.81 -31.97 7.34
CA ALA A 352 26.67 -32.96 7.97
C ALA A 352 27.38 -32.31 9.18
N SER A 353 27.93 -33.11 10.09
CA SER A 353 28.74 -32.68 11.22
C SER A 353 29.84 -33.72 11.43
N PHE A 354 31.09 -33.28 11.62
CA PHE A 354 32.26 -34.16 11.72
C PHE A 354 32.99 -33.88 13.03
N ALA A 355 33.51 -34.93 13.67
CA ALA A 355 34.44 -34.77 14.77
C ALA A 355 35.78 -34.28 14.23
N GLN A 356 36.37 -33.31 14.93
CA GLN A 356 37.58 -32.61 14.53
C GLN A 356 38.80 -33.53 14.40
N GLU A 357 38.79 -34.66 15.10
CA GLU A 357 39.85 -35.64 15.16
C GLU A 357 39.85 -36.54 13.93
N ASP A 358 38.68 -36.76 13.32
CA ASP A 358 38.53 -37.63 12.16
C ASP A 358 38.71 -36.85 10.85
N PHE A 359 38.23 -35.60 10.80
CA PHE A 359 38.19 -34.79 9.59
C PHE A 359 38.55 -33.33 9.83
N ASP A 360 39.43 -32.82 8.98
CA ASP A 360 39.70 -31.39 8.82
C ASP A 360 38.75 -30.81 7.76
N VAL A 361 38.16 -29.65 8.04
CA VAL A 361 37.29 -28.86 7.16
C VAL A 361 37.97 -27.52 6.90
N ASP A 362 38.40 -27.28 5.66
CA ASP A 362 39.05 -26.03 5.30
C ASP A 362 38.08 -24.83 5.31
N SER A 363 38.62 -23.61 5.18
CA SER A 363 37.81 -22.37 5.15
C SER A 363 36.84 -22.28 3.95
N ASN A 364 36.96 -23.18 2.98
CA ASN A 364 36.10 -23.29 1.81
C ASN A 364 35.08 -24.45 1.94
N GLY A 365 35.09 -25.17 3.07
CA GLY A 365 34.20 -26.31 3.34
C GLY A 365 34.64 -27.64 2.74
N HIS A 366 35.90 -27.79 2.29
CA HIS A 366 36.41 -29.08 1.85
C HIS A 366 36.75 -29.96 3.04
N VAL A 367 36.29 -31.21 2.99
CA VAL A 367 36.52 -32.22 4.03
C VAL A 367 37.69 -33.10 3.64
N THR A 368 38.71 -33.16 4.49
CA THR A 368 39.87 -34.06 4.38
C THR A 368 40.03 -34.87 5.67
N ILE A 369 40.74 -36.01 5.62
CA ILE A 369 41.06 -36.76 6.83
C ILE A 369 42.09 -35.97 7.63
N ALA A 370 41.83 -35.76 8.92
CA ALA A 370 42.73 -35.02 9.79
C ALA A 370 44.09 -35.74 9.94
N ALA A 371 45.15 -35.00 10.29
CA ALA A 371 46.45 -35.61 10.58
C ALA A 371 46.31 -36.58 11.78
N LEU A 372 46.65 -37.87 11.58
CA LEU A 372 46.39 -38.97 12.53
C LEU A 372 44.90 -39.28 12.76
N GLY A 373 43.98 -38.77 11.93
CA GLY A 373 42.54 -39.01 12.05
C GLY A 373 42.07 -40.39 11.63
N VAL A 374 43.00 -41.24 11.18
CA VAL A 374 42.78 -42.69 11.02
C VAL A 374 43.73 -43.40 11.96
N ASP A 375 43.21 -43.88 13.07
CA ASP A 375 43.87 -44.85 13.95
C ASP A 375 43.96 -46.21 13.25
N ASN A 376 44.96 -47.01 13.63
CA ASN A 376 45.15 -48.36 13.11
C ASN A 376 43.91 -49.23 13.34
N THR A 377 43.13 -49.00 14.41
CA THR A 377 41.85 -49.70 14.65
C THR A 377 40.78 -49.40 13.58
N GLN A 378 40.85 -48.25 12.91
CA GLN A 378 39.92 -47.86 11.83
C GLN A 378 40.35 -48.42 10.45
N LEU A 379 41.58 -48.94 10.33
CA LEU A 379 42.01 -49.64 9.12
C LEU A 379 41.38 -51.04 9.06
N GLN A 380 40.77 -51.37 7.91
CA GLN A 380 40.17 -52.69 7.71
C GLN A 380 41.16 -53.85 7.93
N ASN A 381 42.45 -53.65 7.66
CA ASN A 381 43.50 -54.65 7.87
C ASN A 381 44.68 -54.03 8.65
N ASN A 382 44.55 -54.01 9.98
CA ASN A 382 45.51 -53.36 10.88
C ASN A 382 46.62 -54.28 11.42
N ARG A 383 46.79 -55.48 10.86
CA ARG A 383 47.68 -56.51 11.40
C ARG A 383 48.42 -57.29 10.33
N ILE A 384 49.59 -57.79 10.69
CA ILE A 384 50.35 -58.80 9.96
C ILE A 384 50.11 -60.14 10.65
N SER A 385 49.78 -61.18 9.88
CA SER A 385 49.47 -62.50 10.43
C SER A 385 50.40 -63.56 9.86
N PHE A 386 50.84 -64.48 10.71
CA PHE A 386 51.51 -65.71 10.30
C PHE A 386 50.71 -66.92 10.79
N ALA A 387 50.67 -67.98 10.00
CA ALA A 387 49.99 -69.22 10.37
C ALA A 387 50.82 -70.42 9.92
N ASP A 388 50.79 -71.48 10.72
CA ASP A 388 51.50 -72.73 10.45
C ASP A 388 50.57 -73.84 9.91
N GLY A 389 49.28 -73.53 9.72
CA GLY A 389 48.25 -74.49 9.32
C GLY A 389 47.48 -75.12 10.49
N ASN A 390 47.94 -74.93 11.73
CA ASN A 390 47.27 -75.35 12.96
C ASN A 390 46.95 -74.15 13.89
N THR A 391 47.89 -73.22 14.02
CA THR A 391 47.83 -72.02 14.87
C THR A 391 48.09 -70.77 14.02
N LYS A 392 47.44 -69.67 14.38
CA LYS A 392 47.62 -68.34 13.75
C LYS A 392 48.06 -67.35 14.82
N GLU A 393 49.05 -66.54 14.49
CA GLU A 393 49.53 -65.44 15.31
C GLU A 393 49.35 -64.12 14.56
N ASP A 394 48.82 -63.13 15.29
CA ASP A 394 48.45 -61.82 14.77
C ASP A 394 49.32 -60.75 15.43
N PHE A 395 49.98 -59.95 14.61
CA PHE A 395 50.83 -58.82 15.01
C PHE A 395 50.15 -57.52 14.58
N GLU A 396 49.57 -56.80 15.52
CA GLU A 396 48.97 -55.49 15.23
C GLU A 396 50.05 -54.48 14.82
N LEU A 397 49.74 -53.70 13.79
CA LEU A 397 50.52 -52.53 13.43
C LEU A 397 50.17 -51.46 14.47
N ASP A 398 51.00 -51.29 15.50
CA ASP A 398 50.82 -50.30 16.56
C ASP A 398 52.15 -49.56 16.78
N GLN A 399 52.16 -48.23 16.60
CA GLN A 399 53.36 -47.41 16.77
C GLN A 399 53.64 -47.07 18.24
N GLU A 400 52.68 -47.33 19.13
CA GLU A 400 52.79 -47.09 20.56
C GLU A 400 53.39 -48.28 21.34
N LEU A 401 53.68 -49.41 20.67
CA LEU A 401 54.40 -50.52 21.29
C LEU A 401 55.81 -50.08 21.71
N THR A 402 56.16 -50.36 22.97
CA THR A 402 57.47 -49.98 23.54
C THR A 402 58.46 -51.13 23.47
N SER A 403 59.71 -50.90 23.84
CA SER A 403 60.71 -51.96 24.03
C SER A 403 60.31 -53.02 25.09
N THR A 404 59.34 -52.71 25.95
CA THR A 404 58.83 -53.62 26.99
C THR A 404 57.58 -54.39 26.53
N SER A 405 56.66 -53.72 25.82
CA SER A 405 55.36 -54.26 25.41
C SER A 405 55.29 -54.77 23.97
N GLY A 406 56.27 -54.45 23.12
CA GLY A 406 56.30 -54.87 21.73
C GLY A 406 56.59 -56.37 21.54
N TYR A 407 56.12 -56.90 20.39
CA TYR A 407 56.40 -58.27 19.97
C TYR A 407 57.92 -58.51 19.85
N ARG A 408 58.41 -59.60 20.45
CA ARG A 408 59.86 -59.90 20.57
C ARG A 408 60.38 -60.93 19.57
N GLY A 409 59.53 -61.43 18.69
CA GLY A 409 59.87 -62.47 17.72
C GLY A 409 58.64 -63.12 17.13
N PHE A 410 58.87 -64.15 16.32
CA PHE A 410 57.82 -64.96 15.69
C PHE A 410 57.80 -66.35 16.33
N ASN A 411 56.62 -66.85 16.72
CA ASN A 411 56.50 -68.13 17.41
C ASN A 411 56.16 -69.29 16.46
N TYR A 412 55.37 -69.02 15.42
CA TYR A 412 54.82 -70.06 14.54
C TYR A 412 55.16 -69.78 13.07
N LEU A 413 56.38 -70.14 12.68
CA LEU A 413 56.84 -70.07 11.30
C LEU A 413 57.06 -71.47 10.75
N ASN A 414 56.32 -71.82 9.69
CA ASN A 414 56.56 -73.06 8.94
C ASN A 414 57.85 -73.03 8.12
N TYR A 415 58.36 -71.84 7.84
CA TYR A 415 59.42 -71.66 6.88
C TYR A 415 60.21 -70.39 7.15
N VAL A 416 61.52 -70.53 7.28
CA VAL A 416 62.47 -69.41 7.34
C VAL A 416 63.50 -69.61 6.25
N LYS A 417 63.71 -68.60 5.40
CA LYS A 417 64.76 -68.56 4.37
C LYS A 417 65.46 -67.22 4.46
N VAL A 418 66.78 -67.26 4.61
CA VAL A 418 67.65 -66.08 4.53
C VAL A 418 68.59 -66.30 3.36
N ASN A 419 68.48 -65.46 2.34
CA ASN A 419 69.31 -65.50 1.15
C ASN A 419 70.35 -64.37 1.17
N ASP A 420 71.45 -64.54 0.43
CA ASP A 420 72.38 -63.45 0.12
C ASP A 420 71.79 -62.48 -0.93
N THR A 421 72.46 -61.35 -1.18
CA THR A 421 72.04 -60.36 -2.19
C THR A 421 72.05 -60.89 -3.63
N SER A 422 72.70 -62.02 -3.87
CA SER A 422 72.76 -62.71 -5.16
C SER A 422 71.70 -63.80 -5.29
N GLY A 423 70.88 -64.02 -4.25
CA GLY A 423 69.79 -64.99 -4.22
C GLY A 423 70.15 -66.39 -3.71
N ASN A 424 71.39 -66.63 -3.27
CA ASN A 424 71.80 -67.94 -2.74
C ASN A 424 71.33 -68.12 -1.29
N LEU A 425 70.98 -69.35 -0.90
CA LEU A 425 70.55 -69.66 0.47
C LEU A 425 71.72 -69.61 1.46
N LEU A 426 71.59 -68.80 2.52
CA LEU A 426 72.56 -68.74 3.63
C LEU A 426 72.10 -69.59 4.83
N PHE A 427 70.82 -69.46 5.19
CA PHE A 427 70.18 -70.22 6.26
C PHE A 427 68.73 -70.52 5.89
N GLY A 428 68.32 -71.77 6.06
CA GLY A 428 66.95 -72.21 5.87
C GLY A 428 66.50 -73.13 6.98
N ALA A 429 65.29 -72.96 7.49
CA ALA A 429 64.59 -73.96 8.28
C ALA A 429 63.25 -74.22 7.61
N ASN A 430 62.97 -75.47 7.26
CA ASN A 430 61.76 -75.84 6.53
C ASN A 430 61.10 -77.09 7.09
N ASN A 431 59.79 -77.22 6.87
CA ASN A 431 58.99 -78.37 7.29
C ASN A 431 58.71 -79.38 6.16
N THR A 432 59.47 -79.32 5.06
CA THR A 432 59.25 -80.18 3.88
C THR A 432 60.57 -80.71 3.33
N GLY A 433 61.38 -81.29 4.22
CA GLY A 433 62.55 -82.07 3.86
C GLY A 433 62.21 -83.46 3.32
N ASP A 434 63.23 -84.25 3.02
CA ASP A 434 63.21 -85.49 2.22
C ASP A 434 62.43 -86.68 2.82
N SER A 435 61.52 -86.44 3.78
CA SER A 435 60.53 -87.39 4.31
C SER A 435 59.46 -86.74 5.23
N GLY A 436 59.18 -85.44 5.08
CA GLY A 436 58.16 -84.76 5.90
C GLY A 436 58.55 -84.52 7.38
N ALA A 437 59.80 -84.76 7.73
CA ALA A 437 60.43 -84.15 8.90
C ALA A 437 61.13 -82.87 8.44
N GLY A 438 61.05 -81.80 9.23
CA GLY A 438 61.71 -80.56 8.89
C GLY A 438 63.23 -80.67 8.87
N GLU A 439 63.88 -79.82 8.07
CA GLU A 439 65.34 -79.77 7.90
C GLU A 439 65.86 -78.35 8.18
N ILE A 440 67.08 -78.29 8.71
CA ILE A 440 67.86 -77.05 8.83
C ILE A 440 68.98 -77.12 7.80
N ASP A 441 69.02 -76.13 6.90
CA ASP A 441 70.06 -75.93 5.91
C ASP A 441 70.91 -74.71 6.31
N VAL A 442 72.22 -74.92 6.45
CA VAL A 442 73.17 -73.89 6.89
C VAL A 442 74.36 -73.86 5.95
N ASN A 443 74.42 -72.82 5.11
CA ASN A 443 75.49 -72.60 4.13
C ASN A 443 76.51 -71.55 4.58
N VAL A 444 76.44 -71.15 5.84
CA VAL A 444 77.31 -70.14 6.45
C VAL A 444 78.28 -70.77 7.44
N ARG A 445 79.39 -70.06 7.68
CA ARG A 445 80.30 -70.40 8.78
C ARG A 445 79.56 -70.22 10.11
N SER A 446 79.48 -71.28 10.90
CA SER A 446 78.78 -71.30 12.19
C SER A 446 79.77 -71.32 13.35
N TYR A 447 79.48 -70.53 14.38
CA TYR A 447 80.21 -70.54 15.66
C TYR A 447 79.23 -70.89 16.78
N PHE A 448 79.58 -71.89 17.59
CA PHE A 448 78.80 -72.32 18.74
C PHE A 448 79.56 -71.88 20.00
N SER A 449 78.98 -70.94 20.76
CA SER A 449 79.58 -70.42 22.00
C SER A 449 79.14 -71.16 23.25
N ASP A 450 78.10 -71.97 23.13
CA ASP A 450 77.64 -72.84 24.20
C ASP A 450 78.71 -73.93 24.49
N PRO A 451 78.90 -74.34 25.76
CA PRO A 451 79.85 -75.39 26.09
C PRO A 451 79.61 -76.72 25.38
N ASP A 452 78.36 -77.05 25.08
CA ASP A 452 77.96 -78.38 24.62
C ASP A 452 77.28 -78.36 23.24
N ILE A 453 77.55 -79.39 22.44
CA ILE A 453 76.76 -79.75 21.25
C ILE A 453 76.28 -81.19 21.48
N THR A 454 74.98 -81.37 21.73
CA THR A 454 74.40 -82.66 22.08
C THR A 454 73.49 -83.16 20.96
N LEU A 455 73.65 -84.44 20.59
CA LEU A 455 72.73 -85.17 19.70
C LEU A 455 71.96 -86.16 20.59
N ASP A 456 70.66 -85.93 20.84
CA ASP A 456 69.84 -86.64 21.83
C ASP A 456 68.63 -87.40 21.26
N GLY A 457 68.60 -87.60 19.94
CA GLY A 457 67.46 -88.16 19.23
C GLY A 457 67.23 -89.64 19.56
N ALA A 458 65.96 -90.06 19.59
CA ALA A 458 65.59 -91.46 19.83
C ALA A 458 65.93 -92.41 18.66
N VAL A 459 66.23 -91.85 17.49
CA VAL A 459 66.67 -92.57 16.29
C VAL A 459 68.17 -92.35 16.06
N THR A 460 68.77 -93.15 15.16
CA THR A 460 70.18 -92.99 14.80
C THR A 460 70.49 -91.56 14.32
N GLN A 461 71.47 -90.92 14.94
CA GLN A 461 71.98 -89.61 14.54
C GLN A 461 73.37 -89.76 13.93
N THR A 462 73.57 -89.16 12.76
CA THR A 462 74.81 -89.24 11.99
C THR A 462 75.36 -87.85 11.73
N LEU A 463 76.68 -87.70 11.81
CA LEU A 463 77.39 -86.56 11.24
C LEU A 463 78.10 -87.04 9.97
N ASP A 464 77.62 -86.62 8.82
CA ASP A 464 78.06 -87.11 7.51
C ASP A 464 78.44 -85.93 6.59
N LYS A 465 79.52 -86.10 5.81
CA LYS A 465 79.99 -85.13 4.80
C LYS A 465 79.97 -85.82 3.44
N THR A 466 78.92 -85.56 2.68
CA THR A 466 78.66 -86.25 1.41
C THR A 466 79.14 -85.49 0.17
N GLY A 467 79.31 -84.17 0.24
CA GLY A 467 79.90 -83.39 -0.86
C GLY A 467 81.44 -83.41 -0.88
N ASP A 468 82.05 -82.75 -1.86
CA ASP A 468 83.50 -82.67 -2.01
C ASP A 468 84.21 -82.00 -0.80
N GLY A 469 85.48 -82.39 -0.56
CA GLY A 469 86.32 -81.86 0.51
C GLY A 469 86.47 -82.81 1.71
N ASN A 470 87.06 -82.31 2.81
CA ASN A 470 87.38 -83.11 3.99
C ASN A 470 86.47 -82.75 5.18
N LEU A 471 86.11 -83.75 6.00
CA LEU A 471 85.55 -83.54 7.35
C LEU A 471 86.68 -83.65 8.39
N THR A 472 86.89 -82.59 9.18
CA THR A 472 87.96 -82.54 10.19
C THR A 472 87.40 -82.21 11.57
N PHE A 473 87.66 -83.06 12.55
CA PHE A 473 87.50 -82.73 13.97
C PHE A 473 88.84 -82.23 14.50
N GLN A 474 88.90 -80.99 14.99
CA GLN A 474 90.14 -80.37 15.44
C GLN A 474 89.93 -79.67 16.78
N LEU A 475 90.85 -79.88 17.72
CA LEU A 475 90.95 -79.12 18.96
C LEU A 475 92.25 -78.30 18.93
N THR A 476 92.11 -76.98 18.81
CA THR A 476 93.23 -76.04 18.82
C THR A 476 92.91 -74.89 19.77
N GLN A 477 93.75 -74.68 20.78
CA GLN A 477 93.64 -73.56 21.70
C GLN A 477 95.04 -73.14 22.17
N ASN A 478 95.26 -71.83 22.31
CA ASN A 478 96.49 -71.30 22.88
C ASN A 478 96.27 -70.98 24.37
N ASN A 479 96.44 -71.99 25.23
CA ASN A 479 96.27 -71.86 26.68
C ASN A 479 97.11 -72.93 27.42
N ALA A 480 97.60 -72.62 28.63
CA ALA A 480 98.49 -73.45 29.44
C ALA A 480 97.87 -74.72 30.04
N ALA A 481 96.54 -74.86 30.08
CA ALA A 481 95.91 -76.08 30.58
C ALA A 481 95.81 -77.20 29.50
N ASN A 482 95.78 -78.46 29.95
CA ASN A 482 95.71 -79.63 29.09
C ASN A 482 94.50 -79.60 28.15
N ARG A 483 94.69 -80.03 26.90
CA ARG A 483 93.63 -80.13 25.89
C ARG A 483 93.45 -81.60 25.52
N ILE A 484 92.21 -82.06 25.59
CA ILE A 484 91.85 -83.46 25.35
C ILE A 484 90.72 -83.46 24.32
N LEU A 485 90.96 -84.09 23.18
CA LEU A 485 89.91 -84.50 22.27
C LEU A 485 89.61 -85.97 22.56
N SER A 486 88.44 -86.24 23.14
CA SER A 486 88.03 -87.59 23.50
C SER A 486 87.04 -88.15 22.48
N ILE A 487 87.26 -89.39 22.04
CA ILE A 487 86.28 -90.18 21.31
C ILE A 487 85.90 -91.34 22.22
N LEU A 488 84.69 -91.31 22.75
CA LEU A 488 84.21 -92.27 23.74
C LEU A 488 82.93 -92.90 23.22
N SER A 489 82.82 -94.21 23.39
CA SER A 489 81.59 -94.95 23.17
C SER A 489 81.27 -95.67 24.47
N THR A 490 80.15 -95.32 25.09
CA THR A 490 79.69 -95.93 26.34
C THR A 490 78.24 -96.39 26.19
N ASN A 491 77.94 -97.62 26.60
CA ASN A 491 76.56 -98.09 26.75
C ASN A 491 76.29 -98.26 28.25
N SER A 492 75.35 -97.51 28.79
CA SER A 492 74.94 -97.64 30.20
C SER A 492 74.02 -98.85 30.44
N GLY A 493 73.49 -99.47 29.37
CA GLY A 493 72.73 -100.71 29.40
C GLY A 493 73.59 -101.96 29.13
N ALA A 494 72.93 -103.10 28.90
CA ALA A 494 73.60 -104.41 28.74
C ALA A 494 74.16 -104.69 27.33
N GLY A 495 74.05 -103.73 26.40
CA GLY A 495 74.50 -103.91 25.01
C GLY A 495 76.00 -103.66 24.85
N GLU A 496 76.50 -103.96 23.65
CA GLU A 496 77.89 -103.66 23.29
C GLU A 496 78.09 -102.15 23.08
N SER A 497 79.30 -101.68 23.34
CA SER A 497 79.74 -100.31 23.07
C SER A 497 81.02 -100.37 22.25
N ARG A 498 81.02 -99.77 21.06
CA ARG A 498 82.12 -99.88 20.09
C ARG A 498 82.46 -98.52 19.52
N ILE A 499 83.75 -98.33 19.22
CA ILE A 499 84.22 -97.31 18.28
C ILE A 499 84.66 -98.07 17.03
N VAL A 500 84.09 -97.73 15.88
CA VAL A 500 84.42 -98.34 14.59
C VAL A 500 85.09 -97.28 13.73
N ILE A 501 86.32 -97.54 13.30
CA ILE A 501 87.09 -96.68 12.40
C ILE A 501 87.52 -97.54 11.21
N THR A 502 87.04 -97.17 10.02
CA THR A 502 87.32 -97.89 8.77
C THR A 502 87.73 -96.87 7.71
N ALA A 503 88.71 -97.23 6.88
CA ALA A 503 89.10 -96.48 5.70
C ALA A 503 89.40 -97.48 4.57
N GLU A 504 89.18 -97.08 3.32
CA GLU A 504 89.48 -97.94 2.16
C GLU A 504 91.00 -98.11 1.96
N ASP A 505 91.77 -97.03 2.15
CA ASP A 505 93.21 -97.03 1.91
C ASP A 505 94.05 -97.17 3.20
N SER A 506 93.92 -96.22 4.13
CA SER A 506 94.74 -96.24 5.36
C SER A 506 94.10 -95.49 6.53
N VAL A 507 94.41 -95.94 7.75
CA VAL A 507 94.13 -95.23 9.01
C VAL A 507 95.47 -94.84 9.62
N GLN A 508 95.70 -93.54 9.85
CA GLN A 508 96.94 -93.03 10.43
C GLN A 508 96.71 -92.48 11.84
N ILE A 509 97.54 -92.89 12.80
CA ILE A 509 97.51 -92.40 14.19
C ILE A 509 98.95 -92.11 14.60
N ASN A 510 99.24 -90.84 14.86
CA ASN A 510 100.60 -90.36 15.15
C ASN A 510 100.61 -89.51 16.41
N ALA A 511 101.68 -89.63 17.21
CA ALA A 511 102.05 -88.64 18.20
C ALA A 511 103.28 -87.89 17.67
N SER A 512 103.13 -86.61 17.34
CA SER A 512 104.16 -85.84 16.62
C SER A 512 105.23 -85.22 17.52
N ASP A 513 104.97 -85.09 18.82
CA ASP A 513 105.96 -84.64 19.79
C ASP A 513 107.03 -85.72 20.01
N ALA A 514 108.28 -85.32 20.25
CA ALA A 514 109.39 -86.26 20.46
C ALA A 514 109.19 -87.18 21.69
N SER A 515 108.36 -86.77 22.65
CA SER A 515 107.96 -87.55 23.83
C SER A 515 106.56 -88.16 23.70
N GLY A 516 105.88 -87.96 22.58
CA GLY A 516 104.56 -88.48 22.29
C GLY A 516 104.57 -90.00 22.13
N ASN A 517 103.47 -90.67 22.50
CA ASN A 517 103.29 -92.10 22.24
C ASN A 517 101.84 -92.42 21.85
N VAL A 518 101.68 -93.52 21.10
CA VAL A 518 100.39 -94.16 20.84
C VAL A 518 100.34 -95.42 21.70
N LYS A 519 99.36 -95.51 22.60
CA LYS A 519 99.17 -96.68 23.46
C LYS A 519 98.02 -97.52 22.93
N ILE A 520 98.30 -98.80 22.70
CA ILE A 520 97.31 -99.79 22.27
C ILE A 520 97.45 -100.99 23.20
N GLU A 521 96.35 -101.37 23.86
CA GLU A 521 96.32 -102.50 24.78
C GLU A 521 95.50 -103.64 24.16
N ASN A 522 95.91 -104.90 24.39
CA ASN A 522 95.21 -106.12 23.96
C ASN A 522 94.90 -106.20 22.44
N ALA A 523 95.79 -105.64 21.61
CA ALA A 523 95.61 -105.58 20.17
C ALA A 523 95.48 -106.97 19.51
N ARG A 524 94.60 -107.06 18.50
CA ARG A 524 94.52 -108.19 17.56
C ARG A 524 94.63 -107.64 16.14
N PHE A 525 95.67 -108.01 15.42
CA PHE A 525 95.91 -107.61 14.03
C PHE A 525 95.59 -108.78 13.10
N GLN A 526 94.90 -108.51 11.97
CA GLN A 526 94.37 -109.56 11.09
C GLN A 526 95.24 -109.84 9.84
N SER A 527 96.35 -109.09 9.59
CA SER A 527 97.36 -109.38 8.55
C SER A 527 98.72 -108.68 8.78
N ASN A 528 99.74 -109.03 7.97
CA ASN A 528 101.17 -109.01 8.33
C ASN A 528 101.97 -107.78 7.87
N TYR A 529 101.98 -106.68 8.63
CA TYR A 529 103.27 -106.04 8.99
C TYR A 529 103.07 -104.95 10.05
N ILE A 530 103.81 -105.07 11.15
CA ILE A 530 104.06 -103.99 12.11
C ILE A 530 105.52 -103.59 11.88
N ALA A 531 105.74 -102.45 11.23
CA ALA A 531 107.08 -101.88 11.07
C ALA A 531 107.43 -101.08 12.32
N THR A 532 108.60 -101.34 12.92
CA THR A 532 109.23 -100.48 13.93
C THR A 532 109.91 -99.28 13.30
#